data_AF-R7N703-F1
#
_entry.id   AF-R7N703-F1
#
_cell.length_a   1.000
_cell.length_b   1.000
_cell.length_c   1.000
_cell.angle_alpha   90.00
_cell.angle_beta   90.00
_cell.angle_gamma   90.00
#
_symmetry.space_group_name_H-M   'P 1'
#
loop_
_entity.id
_entity.type
_entity.pdbx_description
1 polymer ?
#
loop_
_entity_poly.entity_id
_entity_poly.type
_entity_poly.pdbx_seq_one_letter_code
_entity_poly.pdbx_strand_id
1 'polypeptide(L)'
;MIKKHLQGEIECHSRHLYDIHKIVNCIGITDELERLIPVVRTVRSELPVCPSAKEDVRITNILKEIIEKQVYKSDYENITVGLLFVPETYDTVIQSVKRLADSGIWN
;
A
#
# COMPACT_ATOMS: atom_id res chain seq x y z
N MET A 1 1.37 -2.84 -5.15
CA MET A 1 2.48 -2.08 -4.55
C MET A 1 3.49 -2.95 -3.80
N ILE A 2 3.21 -3.46 -2.59
CA ILE A 2 4.20 -4.17 -1.75
C ILE A 2 4.92 -5.32 -2.46
N LYS A 3 4.17 -6.22 -3.14
CA LYS A 3 4.76 -7.27 -3.97
C LYS A 3 5.79 -6.72 -4.97
N LYS A 4 5.47 -5.61 -5.61
CA LYS A 4 6.26 -5.01 -6.69
C LYS A 4 7.51 -4.33 -6.15
N HIS A 5 7.39 -3.63 -5.02
CA HIS A 5 8.54 -3.17 -4.22
C HIS A 5 9.50 -4.30 -3.88
N LEU A 6 8.99 -5.43 -3.36
CA LEU A 6 9.80 -6.61 -3.05
C LEU A 6 10.49 -7.25 -4.27
N GLN A 7 9.98 -6.99 -5.47
CA GLN A 7 10.55 -7.45 -6.74
C GLN A 7 11.50 -6.42 -7.39
N GLY A 8 11.66 -5.23 -6.79
CA GLY A 8 12.42 -4.12 -7.37
C GLY A 8 11.69 -3.39 -8.52
N GLU A 9 10.42 -3.72 -8.75
CA GLU A 9 9.59 -3.12 -9.80
C GLU A 9 8.77 -1.98 -9.19
N ILE A 10 9.24 -0.74 -9.32
CA ILE A 10 8.58 0.42 -8.67
C ILE A 10 7.87 1.37 -9.66
N GLU A 11 8.06 1.17 -10.95
CA GLU A 11 7.40 1.96 -12.00
C GLU A 11 5.97 1.50 -12.27
N CYS A 12 5.10 2.44 -12.66
CA CYS A 12 3.69 2.23 -13.01
C CYS A 12 2.84 1.58 -11.90
N HIS A 13 3.27 1.73 -10.64
CA HIS A 13 2.67 1.03 -9.50
C HIS A 13 2.32 1.93 -8.32
N SER A 14 2.64 3.23 -8.40
CA SER A 14 2.34 4.21 -7.35
C SER A 14 0.86 4.57 -7.21
N ARG A 15 -0.01 4.30 -8.21
CA ARG A 15 -1.46 4.54 -8.12
C ARG A 15 -2.13 3.84 -6.91
N HIS A 16 -1.58 2.71 -6.47
CA HIS A 16 -2.03 2.04 -5.27
C HIS A 16 -1.95 2.92 -4.01
N LEU A 17 -1.00 3.86 -3.94
CA LEU A 17 -0.92 4.82 -2.84
C LEU A 17 -2.19 5.69 -2.79
N TYR A 18 -2.62 6.20 -3.94
CA TYR A 18 -3.84 7.00 -4.07
C TYR A 18 -5.08 6.17 -3.73
N ASP A 19 -5.16 4.93 -4.21
CA ASP A 19 -6.30 4.04 -3.91
C ASP A 19 -6.40 3.78 -2.40
N ILE A 20 -5.27 3.52 -1.73
CA ILE A 20 -5.21 3.39 -0.26
C ILE A 20 -5.68 4.69 0.41
N HIS A 21 -5.22 5.85 -0.07
CA HIS A 21 -5.66 7.14 0.46
C HIS A 21 -7.18 7.33 0.37
N LYS A 22 -7.80 6.94 -0.75
CA LYS A 22 -9.27 7.01 -0.89
C LYS A 22 -9.98 6.00 0.01
N ILE A 23 -9.48 4.77 0.14
CA ILE A 23 -10.05 3.78 1.08
C ILE A 23 -9.98 4.31 2.52
N VAL A 24 -8.81 4.77 2.97
CA VAL A 24 -8.60 5.25 4.34
C VAL A 24 -9.46 6.47 4.67
N ASN A 25 -9.72 7.37 3.72
CA ASN A 25 -10.48 8.59 3.98
C ASN A 25 -11.99 8.49 3.68
N CYS A 26 -12.41 7.62 2.78
CA CYS A 26 -13.83 7.46 2.44
C CYS A 26 -14.51 6.31 3.20
N ILE A 27 -13.77 5.23 3.46
CA ILE A 27 -14.29 4.03 4.14
C ILE A 27 -13.77 3.96 5.58
N GLY A 28 -12.49 4.30 5.79
CA GLY A 28 -11.83 4.21 7.08
C GLY A 28 -11.09 2.90 7.31
N ILE A 29 -10.37 2.85 8.43
CA ILE A 29 -9.69 1.65 8.92
C ILE A 29 -10.65 1.03 9.94
N THR A 30 -11.38 0.00 9.52
CA THR A 30 -12.48 -0.60 10.30
C THR A 30 -12.14 -2.01 10.75
N ASP A 31 -12.85 -2.50 11.78
CA ASP A 31 -12.75 -3.89 12.25
C ASP A 31 -13.05 -4.91 11.13
N GLU A 32 -13.87 -4.53 10.15
CA GLU A 32 -14.16 -5.38 9.00
C GLU A 32 -12.96 -5.51 8.07
N LEU A 33 -12.21 -4.42 7.84
CA LEU A 33 -10.95 -4.47 7.13
C LEU A 33 -9.92 -5.32 7.88
N GLU A 34 -9.88 -5.21 9.21
CA GLU A 34 -8.98 -5.98 10.08
C GLU A 34 -9.26 -7.49 9.95
N ARG A 35 -10.54 -7.88 10.00
CA ARG A 35 -10.95 -9.28 9.81
C ARG A 35 -10.71 -9.80 8.40
N LEU A 36 -10.75 -8.93 7.38
CA LEU A 36 -10.58 -9.34 5.99
C LEU A 36 -9.12 -9.63 5.63
N ILE A 37 -8.16 -8.90 6.23
CA ILE A 37 -6.73 -9.05 5.97
C ILE A 37 -6.23 -10.50 6.11
N PRO A 38 -6.44 -11.22 7.23
CA PRO A 38 -5.95 -12.58 7.37
C PRO A 38 -6.60 -13.52 6.36
N VAL A 39 -7.90 -13.36 6.08
CA VAL A 39 -8.62 -14.18 5.08
C VAL A 39 -7.99 -14.04 3.70
N VAL A 40 -7.79 -12.80 3.24
CA VAL A 40 -7.17 -12.53 1.94
C VAL A 40 -5.71 -13.00 1.93
N ARG A 41 -4.98 -12.82 3.03
CA ARG A 41 -3.58 -13.23 3.13
C ARG A 41 -3.43 -14.75 3.06
N THR A 42 -4.27 -15.52 3.74
CA THR A 42 -4.27 -16.98 3.69
C THR A 42 -4.40 -17.48 2.26
N VAL A 43 -5.46 -17.05 1.55
CA VAL A 43 -5.69 -17.44 0.15
C VAL A 43 -4.52 -17.04 -0.75
N ARG A 44 -3.96 -15.84 -0.57
CA ARG A 44 -2.84 -15.37 -1.41
C ARG A 44 -1.53 -16.06 -1.08
N SER A 45 -1.34 -16.56 0.14
CA SER A 45 -0.09 -17.20 0.57
C SER A 45 0.18 -18.51 -0.19
N GLU A 46 -0.87 -19.19 -0.65
CA GLU A 46 -0.81 -20.39 -1.49
C GLU A 46 -0.23 -20.11 -2.88
N LEU A 47 -0.31 -18.86 -3.36
CA LEU A 47 0.14 -18.48 -4.68
C LEU A 47 1.63 -18.08 -4.66
N PRO A 48 2.51 -18.75 -5.43
CA PRO A 48 3.94 -18.39 -5.51
C PRO A 48 4.16 -16.95 -5.98
N VAL A 49 3.25 -16.43 -6.79
CA VAL A 49 3.29 -15.07 -7.33
C VAL A 49 2.94 -13.98 -6.30
N CYS A 50 2.64 -14.33 -5.04
CA CYS A 50 2.27 -13.39 -3.98
C CYS A 50 3.28 -13.41 -2.82
N PRO A 51 4.53 -12.93 -3.03
CA PRO A 51 5.54 -12.93 -1.97
C PRO A 51 5.11 -12.10 -0.76
N SER A 52 4.33 -11.03 -0.96
CA SER A 52 3.82 -10.19 0.13
C SER A 52 2.88 -10.90 1.11
N ALA A 53 2.32 -12.07 0.75
CA ALA A 53 1.39 -12.80 1.60
C ALA A 53 2.07 -13.88 2.46
N LYS A 54 3.37 -14.15 2.24
CA LYS A 54 4.12 -15.17 2.98
C LYS A 54 4.23 -14.83 4.47
N GLU A 55 4.27 -15.84 5.33
CA GLU A 55 4.17 -15.71 6.79
C GLU A 55 5.32 -14.92 7.42
N ASP A 56 6.51 -15.04 6.85
CA ASP A 56 7.74 -14.34 7.25
C ASP A 56 7.74 -12.85 6.88
N VAL A 57 6.81 -12.40 6.03
CA VAL A 57 6.75 -11.02 5.56
C VAL A 57 6.04 -10.11 6.57
N ARG A 58 6.71 -9.03 6.99
CA ARG A 58 6.14 -8.01 7.89
C ARG A 58 5.71 -6.79 7.09
N ILE A 59 4.40 -6.70 6.82
CA ILE A 59 3.78 -5.65 5.99
C ILE A 59 4.07 -4.25 6.55
N THR A 60 3.94 -4.06 7.86
CA THR A 60 4.23 -2.79 8.54
C THR A 60 5.65 -2.31 8.28
N ASN A 61 6.64 -3.20 8.31
CA ASN A 61 8.04 -2.83 8.08
C ASN A 61 8.26 -2.38 6.63
N ILE A 62 7.64 -3.07 5.67
CA ILE A 62 7.75 -2.71 4.25
C ILE A 62 7.04 -1.39 3.96
N LEU A 63 5.87 -1.15 4.57
CA LEU A 63 5.18 0.14 4.43
C LEU A 63 6.04 1.28 4.98
N LYS A 64 6.66 1.11 6.15
CA LYS A 64 7.58 2.10 6.73
C LYS A 64 8.77 2.36 5.82
N GLU A 65 9.39 1.32 5.27
CA GLU A 65 10.47 1.47 4.30
C GLU A 65 10.05 2.27 3.06
N ILE A 66 8.88 1.94 2.48
CA ILE A 66 8.33 2.64 1.31
C ILE A 66 8.11 4.14 1.61
N ILE A 67 7.62 4.47 2.80
CA ILE A 67 7.37 5.84 3.25
C ILE A 67 8.69 6.58 3.47
N GLU A 68 9.62 5.99 4.23
CA GLU A 68 10.91 6.60 4.60
C GLU A 68 11.78 6.87 3.36
N LYS A 69 11.86 5.89 2.45
CA LYS A 69 12.65 6.01 1.22
C LYS A 69 11.91 6.74 0.09
N GLN A 70 10.63 7.06 0.27
CA GLN A 70 9.77 7.68 -0.73
C GLN A 70 9.84 6.99 -2.11
N VAL A 71 9.95 5.66 -2.13
CA VAL A 71 10.33 4.89 -3.34
C VAL A 71 9.41 5.11 -4.54
N TYR A 72 8.15 5.46 -4.30
CA TYR A 72 7.14 5.69 -5.33
C TYR A 72 6.92 7.16 -5.68
N LYS A 73 7.66 8.11 -5.09
CA LYS A 73 7.41 9.55 -5.28
C LYS A 73 7.55 9.97 -6.74
N SER A 74 8.68 9.63 -7.37
CA SER A 74 8.93 9.96 -8.78
C SER A 74 7.87 9.34 -9.71
N ASP A 75 7.53 8.06 -9.52
CA ASP A 75 6.48 7.38 -10.29
C ASP A 75 5.12 8.05 -10.08
N TYR A 76 4.82 8.47 -8.86
CA TYR A 76 3.55 9.10 -8.53
C TYR A 76 3.40 10.45 -9.23
N GLU A 77 4.41 11.32 -9.09
CA GLU A 77 4.41 12.68 -9.62
C GLU A 77 4.44 12.70 -11.15
N ASN A 78 5.21 11.81 -11.78
CA ASN A 78 5.39 11.80 -13.23
C ASN A 78 4.33 10.98 -13.99
N ILE A 79 3.74 9.96 -13.35
CA ILE A 79 2.79 9.04 -14.01
C ILE A 79 1.42 9.12 -13.36
N THR A 80 1.32 8.78 -12.06
CA THR A 80 0.01 8.62 -11.40
C THR A 80 -0.82 9.89 -11.43
N VAL A 81 -0.23 11.06 -11.12
CA VAL A 81 -0.97 12.34 -11.10
C VAL A 81 -1.70 12.60 -12.42
N GLY A 82 -1.08 12.29 -13.56
CA GLY A 82 -1.69 12.46 -14.88
C GLY A 82 -2.85 11.50 -15.18
N LEU A 83 -3.01 10.43 -14.39
CA LEU A 83 -4.08 9.44 -14.52
C LEU A 83 -5.29 9.72 -13.60
N LEU A 84 -5.18 10.69 -12.67
CA LEU A 84 -6.22 10.94 -11.67
C LEU A 84 -7.30 11.89 -12.21
N PHE A 85 -8.57 11.51 -11.99
CA PHE A 85 -9.70 12.41 -12.22
C PHE A 85 -9.86 13.45 -11.10
N VAL A 86 -9.48 13.08 -9.87
CA VAL A 86 -9.46 13.97 -8.70
C VAL A 86 -8.00 14.03 -8.22
N PRO A 87 -7.28 15.12 -8.51
CA PRO A 87 -5.85 15.19 -8.22
C PRO A 87 -5.60 15.26 -6.72
N GLU A 88 -4.59 14.52 -6.26
CA GLU A 88 -4.08 14.54 -4.88
C GLU A 88 -2.55 14.52 -4.92
N THR A 89 -1.90 15.31 -4.07
CA THR A 89 -0.44 15.37 -4.01
C THR A 89 0.15 14.11 -3.37
N TYR A 90 1.38 13.77 -3.75
CA TYR A 90 2.11 12.66 -3.12
C TYR A 90 2.18 12.83 -1.59
N ASP A 91 2.52 14.04 -1.13
CA ASP A 91 2.66 14.35 0.30
C ASP A 91 1.34 14.13 1.06
N THR A 92 0.18 14.39 0.45
CA THR A 92 -1.14 14.13 1.05
C THR A 92 -1.43 12.63 1.11
N VAL A 93 -1.20 11.95 -0.01
CA VAL A 93 -1.49 10.52 -0.16
C VAL A 93 -0.63 9.68 0.79
N ILE A 94 0.67 10.00 0.90
CA ILE A 94 1.59 9.23 1.73
C ILE A 94 1.25 9.33 3.22
N GLN A 95 0.61 10.42 3.70
CA GLN A 95 0.12 10.50 5.07
C GLN A 95 -0.97 9.46 5.36
N SER A 96 -1.80 9.12 4.37
CA SER A 96 -2.85 8.11 4.56
C SER A 96 -2.26 6.70 4.62
N VAL A 97 -1.20 6.44 3.85
CA VAL A 97 -0.42 5.20 3.92
C VAL A 97 0.30 5.09 5.27
N LYS A 98 0.84 6.21 5.78
CA LYS A 98 1.42 6.28 7.13
C LYS A 98 0.39 5.96 8.21
N ARG A 99 -0.80 6.56 8.16
CA ARG A 99 -1.91 6.24 9.07
C ARG A 99 -2.27 4.76 9.05
N LEU A 100 -2.29 4.13 7.87
CA LEU A 100 -2.54 2.69 7.74
C LEU A 100 -1.40 1.85 8.34
N ALA A 101 -0.14 2.22 8.13
CA ALA A 101 1.00 1.53 8.71
C ALA A 101 1.01 1.61 10.25
N ASP A 102 0.61 2.75 10.80
CA ASP A 102 0.58 3.02 12.24
C ASP A 102 -0.71 2.52 12.93
N SER A 103 -1.70 2.02 12.16
CA SER A 103 -3.02 1.64 12.70
C SER A 103 -3.05 0.37 13.55
N GLY A 104 -2.00 -0.46 13.49
CA GLY A 104 -1.98 -1.75 14.17
C GLY A 104 -2.81 -2.85 13.50
N ILE A 105 -3.49 -2.57 12.38
CA ILE A 105 -4.37 -3.52 11.66
C ILE A 105 -3.63 -4.74 11.06
N TRP A 106 -2.29 -4.72 11.10
CA TRP A 106 -1.43 -5.77 10.56
C TRP A 106 -0.92 -6.76 11.62
N ASN A 107 -1.30 -6.55 12.89
CA ASN A 107 -0.86 -7.34 14.03
C ASN A 107 -1.63 -8.66 14.18
#